data_AF-A0A179I8Y2-F1
#
_entry.id   AF-A0A179I8Y2-F1
#
_cell.length_a   1.000
_cell.length_b   1.000
_cell.length_c   1.000
_cell.angle_alpha   90.00
_cell.angle_beta   90.00
_cell.angle_gamma   90.00
#
_symmetry.space_group_name_H-M   'P 1'
#
loop_
_entity.id
_entity.type
_entity.pdbx_description
1 polymer ?
#
loop_
_entity_poly.entity_id
_entity_poly.type
_entity_poly.pdbx_seq_one_letter_code
_entity_poly.pdbx_strand_id
1 'polypeptide(L)'
;MDQSILRITKELADLQRSSDLGIAVACRDIDVRNVKALIIGPHETPYEFGFFEFTLKFHKSYPSDAPNVHGKVCLSILGTWRGERGEEWSSAQGMESILLSIQSLMSANPYENEPGFENANTPEDKRKQAAYVQKIRHETLRISVIQRLEGYLALKPDGTKIAPPSPSDDTDGEVDVDQSTIPFEPFKDLCKRRFLWYFESYMAAIRLGQSETTDGAAFKNMPFESGGGNGMDGKFNYKDLERRLLNIKEALGAELITWAKDGQTAQLSDSTVAVNLRHQFDQMVAHFRGGDVPHSVALENDNAFVWILTYFGRPMTNLDGGMIRIKLHFSPRFPNEQPRVIFQSKIFHHLIAPDGTYCYNPPANAVGDVRSHIETILEVLEDDQPAYDPRKIVHPEATKLYWSQKPDERKQYNRKLRRSVQDSME
;
A
#
# COMPACT_ATOMS: atom_id res chain seq x y z
N MET A 1 -22.20 11.45 27.02
CA MET A 1 -21.24 11.08 25.95
C MET A 1 -22.07 10.84 24.69
N ASP A 2 -21.74 11.47 23.57
CA ASP A 2 -22.52 11.43 22.33
C ASP A 2 -22.54 10.01 21.75
N GLN A 3 -23.72 9.38 21.67
CA GLN A 3 -23.91 8.00 21.23
C GLN A 3 -23.40 7.77 19.79
N SER A 4 -23.51 8.80 18.94
CA SER A 4 -23.00 8.79 17.57
C SER A 4 -21.47 8.68 17.56
N ILE A 5 -20.80 9.47 18.40
CA ILE A 5 -19.34 9.45 18.54
C ILE A 5 -18.88 8.08 19.04
N LEU A 6 -19.53 7.53 20.07
CA LEU A 6 -19.21 6.19 20.59
C LEU A 6 -19.30 5.11 19.51
N ARG A 7 -20.33 5.17 18.65
CA ARG A 7 -20.50 4.24 17.54
C ARG A 7 -19.37 4.38 16.52
N ILE A 8 -19.05 5.61 16.11
CA ILE A 8 -17.99 5.89 15.13
C ILE A 8 -16.63 5.43 15.65
N THR A 9 -16.28 5.76 16.89
CA THR A 9 -15.00 5.36 17.50
C THR A 9 -14.87 3.84 17.57
N LYS A 10 -15.95 3.13 17.91
CA LYS A 10 -15.95 1.66 17.91
C LYS A 10 -15.72 1.10 16.50
N GLU A 11 -16.47 1.54 15.51
CA GLU A 11 -16.32 1.08 14.12
C GLU A 11 -14.91 1.38 13.56
N LEU A 12 -14.37 2.56 13.87
CA LEU A 12 -13.01 2.93 13.48
C LEU A 12 -11.97 1.98 14.11
N ALA A 13 -12.08 1.71 15.41
CA ALA A 13 -11.17 0.82 16.12
C ALA A 13 -11.29 -0.64 15.63
N ASP A 14 -12.48 -1.08 15.25
CA ASP A 14 -12.70 -2.42 14.68
C ASP A 14 -12.03 -2.53 13.29
N LEU A 15 -12.21 -1.52 12.43
CA LEU A 15 -11.54 -1.46 11.12
C LEU A 15 -10.02 -1.33 11.22
N GLN A 16 -9.50 -0.54 12.17
CA GLN A 16 -8.05 -0.38 12.38
C GLN A 16 -7.38 -1.65 12.94
N ARG A 17 -8.14 -2.51 13.64
CA ARG A 17 -7.67 -3.82 14.10
C ARG A 17 -7.82 -4.92 13.05
N SER A 18 -8.59 -4.67 11.99
CA SER A 18 -8.76 -5.63 10.90
C SER A 18 -7.41 -5.95 10.24
N SER A 19 -7.21 -7.21 9.89
CA SER A 19 -6.07 -7.65 9.08
C SER A 19 -6.29 -7.41 7.58
N ASP A 20 -7.42 -6.82 7.19
CA ASP A 20 -7.73 -6.52 5.81
C ASP A 20 -6.76 -5.46 5.24
N LEU A 21 -5.93 -5.88 4.30
CA LEU A 21 -4.99 -5.01 3.60
C LEU A 21 -5.65 -4.16 2.51
N GLY A 22 -6.93 -4.42 2.20
CA GLY A 22 -7.69 -3.75 1.16
C GLY A 22 -8.34 -2.43 1.60
N ILE A 23 -8.53 -2.21 2.90
CA ILE A 23 -9.24 -1.05 3.44
C ILE A 23 -8.45 -0.48 4.62
N ALA A 24 -8.22 0.83 4.64
CA ALA A 24 -7.62 1.53 5.77
C ALA A 24 -8.43 2.77 6.13
N VAL A 25 -8.54 3.09 7.42
CA VAL A 25 -9.32 4.23 7.91
C VAL A 25 -8.54 5.03 8.95
N ALA A 26 -8.72 6.34 8.93
CA ALA A 26 -8.11 7.26 9.87
C ALA A 26 -8.95 8.51 10.06
N CYS A 27 -8.96 9.06 11.27
CA CYS A 27 -9.52 10.37 11.57
C CYS A 27 -8.52 11.18 12.40
N ARG A 28 -8.78 12.47 12.55
CA ARG A 28 -8.07 13.29 13.53
C ARG A 28 -8.73 13.11 14.90
N ASP A 29 -7.94 13.18 15.97
CA ASP A 29 -8.48 13.14 17.33
C ASP A 29 -9.42 14.31 17.62
N ILE A 30 -9.16 15.46 16.99
CA ILE A 30 -9.99 16.66 17.11
C ILE A 30 -11.33 16.55 16.37
N ASP A 31 -11.46 15.61 15.43
CA ASP A 31 -12.63 15.49 14.55
C ASP A 31 -12.86 14.05 14.09
N VAL A 32 -13.40 13.25 15.00
CA VAL A 32 -13.78 11.85 14.76
C VAL A 32 -14.95 11.70 13.78
N ARG A 33 -15.68 12.78 13.46
CA ARG A 33 -16.81 12.77 12.53
C ARG A 33 -16.38 12.91 11.07
N ASN A 34 -15.13 13.27 10.81
CA ASN A 34 -14.56 13.34 9.48
C ASN A 34 -13.48 12.25 9.36
N VAL A 35 -13.85 11.15 8.71
CA VAL A 35 -13.00 9.97 8.54
C VAL A 35 -12.47 9.95 7.11
N LYS A 36 -11.17 9.78 6.95
CA LYS A 36 -10.57 9.40 5.67
C LYS A 36 -10.53 7.87 5.58
N ALA A 37 -10.84 7.35 4.40
CA ALA A 37 -10.73 5.94 4.08
C ALA A 37 -9.93 5.75 2.79
N LEU A 38 -9.08 4.73 2.76
CA LEU A 38 -8.36 4.28 1.58
C LEU A 38 -8.85 2.88 1.22
N ILE A 39 -9.25 2.69 -0.04
CA ILE A 39 -9.55 1.40 -0.64
C ILE A 39 -8.46 1.09 -1.65
N ILE A 40 -7.83 -0.07 -1.50
CA ILE A 40 -6.93 -0.65 -2.50
C ILE A 40 -7.80 -1.34 -3.55
N GLY A 41 -7.58 -0.99 -4.81
CA GLY A 41 -8.33 -1.59 -5.91
C GLY A 41 -8.13 -3.11 -5.99
N PRO A 42 -9.21 -3.90 -6.19
CA PRO A 42 -9.12 -5.36 -6.15
C PRO A 42 -8.22 -5.95 -7.25
N HIS A 43 -7.52 -7.03 -6.92
CA HIS A 43 -6.73 -7.83 -7.87
C HIS A 43 -7.60 -8.36 -9.02
N GLU A 44 -7.03 -8.50 -10.22
CA GLU A 44 -7.75 -8.96 -11.44
C GLU A 44 -8.87 -8.02 -11.92
N THR A 45 -8.78 -6.73 -11.57
CA THR A 45 -9.70 -5.69 -12.04
C THR A 45 -8.91 -4.56 -12.70
N PRO A 46 -9.52 -3.71 -13.55
CA PRO A 46 -8.81 -2.53 -14.05
C PRO A 46 -8.45 -1.50 -12.95
N TYR A 47 -8.88 -1.73 -11.71
CA TYR A 47 -8.54 -0.92 -10.54
C TYR A 47 -7.34 -1.49 -9.76
N GLU A 48 -6.83 -2.65 -10.15
CA GLU A 48 -5.85 -3.44 -9.42
C GLU A 48 -4.74 -2.60 -8.76
N PHE A 49 -4.70 -2.70 -7.43
CA PHE A 49 -3.74 -2.05 -6.56
C PHE A 49 -3.68 -0.51 -6.65
N GLY A 50 -4.70 0.13 -7.24
CA GLY A 50 -4.89 1.57 -7.19
C GLY A 50 -5.24 2.08 -5.79
N PHE A 51 -4.88 3.33 -5.49
CA PHE A 51 -5.14 3.96 -4.19
C PHE A 51 -6.35 4.91 -4.30
N PHE A 52 -7.51 4.46 -3.84
CA PHE A 52 -8.78 5.23 -3.90
C PHE A 52 -9.12 5.78 -2.52
N GLU A 53 -9.07 7.09 -2.35
CA GLU A 53 -9.32 7.74 -1.07
C GLU A 53 -10.68 8.44 -1.07
N PHE A 54 -11.41 8.23 0.02
CA PHE A 54 -12.74 8.75 0.25
C PHE A 54 -12.76 9.51 1.58
N THR A 55 -13.57 10.56 1.66
CA THR A 55 -13.86 11.26 2.93
C THR A 55 -15.30 10.97 3.33
N LEU A 56 -15.47 10.39 4.52
CA LEU A 56 -16.76 10.09 5.12
C LEU A 56 -17.04 11.13 6.20
N LYS A 57 -18.19 11.80 6.10
CA LYS A 57 -18.64 12.82 7.05
C LYS A 57 -19.90 12.35 7.78
N PHE A 58 -19.75 12.11 9.08
CA PHE A 58 -20.80 11.62 9.96
C PHE A 58 -21.55 12.77 10.64
N HIS A 59 -22.89 12.77 10.53
CA HIS A 59 -23.77 13.74 11.17
C HIS A 59 -24.17 13.29 12.58
N LYS A 60 -24.76 14.21 13.36
CA LYS A 60 -25.16 13.95 14.77
C LYS A 60 -26.19 12.83 14.92
N SER A 61 -27.02 12.61 13.91
CA SER A 61 -28.02 11.54 13.90
C SER A 61 -27.46 10.15 13.50
N TYR A 62 -26.15 9.99 13.23
CA TYR A 62 -25.59 8.67 12.93
C TYR A 62 -25.72 7.74 14.15
N PRO A 63 -26.19 6.48 14.01
CA PRO A 63 -26.39 5.72 12.77
C PRO A 63 -27.82 5.72 12.19
N SER A 64 -28.72 6.59 12.65
CA SER A 64 -30.09 6.68 12.12
C SER A 64 -30.10 7.09 10.65
N ASP A 65 -29.29 8.07 10.26
CA ASP A 65 -29.08 8.42 8.85
C ASP A 65 -27.66 8.01 8.40
N ALA A 66 -27.48 7.86 7.09
CA ALA A 66 -26.22 7.48 6.47
C ALA A 66 -25.21 8.63 6.47
N PRO A 67 -23.89 8.37 6.60
CA PRO A 67 -22.88 9.40 6.44
C PRO A 67 -22.79 9.88 4.99
N ASN A 68 -22.30 11.10 4.80
CA ASN A 68 -22.00 11.63 3.47
C ASN A 68 -20.62 11.14 3.02
N VAL A 69 -20.53 10.59 1.81
CA VAL A 69 -19.25 10.26 1.17
C VAL A 69 -18.91 11.36 0.17
N HIS A 70 -17.74 11.97 0.29
CA HIS A 70 -17.25 12.96 -0.67
C HIS A 70 -16.64 12.27 -1.90
N GLY A 71 -16.95 12.79 -3.08
CA GLY A 71 -16.85 12.10 -4.37
C GLY A 71 -18.24 11.63 -4.79
N LYS A 72 -18.65 11.80 -6.05
CA LYS A 72 -19.96 11.33 -6.52
C LYS A 72 -19.97 9.80 -6.56
N VAL A 73 -20.24 9.17 -5.42
CA VAL A 73 -20.37 7.71 -5.28
C VAL A 73 -21.85 7.35 -5.34
N CYS A 74 -22.23 6.55 -6.33
CA CYS A 74 -23.59 6.09 -6.55
C CYS A 74 -23.78 4.71 -5.89
N LEU A 75 -24.44 4.66 -4.72
CA LEU A 75 -24.73 3.44 -3.98
C LEU A 75 -26.13 3.49 -3.38
N SER A 76 -26.86 2.38 -3.44
CA SER A 76 -28.20 2.24 -2.84
C SER A 76 -28.18 2.43 -1.33
N ILE A 77 -27.16 1.88 -0.66
CA ILE A 77 -26.95 2.04 0.79
C ILE A 77 -26.66 3.49 1.24
N LEU A 78 -26.29 4.38 0.31
CA LEU A 78 -26.07 5.80 0.55
C LEU A 78 -27.24 6.67 0.07
N GLY A 79 -28.29 6.05 -0.47
CA GLY A 79 -29.42 6.76 -1.08
C GLY A 79 -29.07 7.53 -2.36
N THR A 80 -27.88 7.30 -2.92
CA THR A 80 -27.39 7.97 -4.14
C THR A 80 -27.63 7.14 -5.40
N TRP A 81 -28.21 5.94 -5.26
CA TRP A 81 -28.61 5.06 -6.34
C TRP A 81 -29.90 4.32 -6.03
N ARG A 82 -30.53 3.71 -7.05
CA ARG A 82 -31.73 2.88 -6.86
C ARG A 82 -31.36 1.59 -6.13
N GLY A 83 -32.14 1.21 -5.14
CA GLY A 83 -32.01 -0.07 -4.42
C GLY A 83 -33.35 -0.76 -4.25
N GLU A 84 -33.32 -2.08 -4.06
CA GLU A 84 -34.49 -2.85 -3.67
C GLU A 84 -34.79 -2.70 -2.17
N ARG A 85 -35.98 -3.16 -1.74
CA ARG A 85 -36.34 -3.12 -0.31
C ARG A 85 -35.35 -3.94 0.50
N GLY A 86 -34.62 -3.26 1.40
CA GLY A 86 -33.57 -3.87 2.23
C GLY A 86 -32.14 -3.56 1.77
N GLU A 87 -31.96 -2.95 0.61
CA GLU A 87 -30.65 -2.48 0.10
C GLU A 87 -30.37 -1.01 0.45
N GLU A 88 -31.36 -0.32 1.02
CA GLU A 88 -31.24 1.05 1.51
C GLU A 88 -30.57 1.10 2.89
N TRP A 89 -30.13 2.31 3.29
CA TRP A 89 -29.51 2.52 4.60
C TRP A 89 -30.38 2.01 5.75
N SER A 90 -29.76 1.32 6.70
CA SER A 90 -30.34 1.04 8.01
C SER A 90 -29.28 1.19 9.09
N SER A 91 -29.70 1.49 10.32
CA SER A 91 -28.78 1.64 11.46
C SER A 91 -28.04 0.36 11.87
N ALA A 92 -28.36 -0.77 11.24
CA ALA A 92 -27.61 -2.02 11.35
C ALA A 92 -26.31 -1.98 10.53
N GLN A 93 -26.27 -1.18 9.47
CA GLN A 93 -25.09 -0.95 8.64
C GLN A 93 -24.07 -0.07 9.38
N GLY A 94 -22.85 -0.01 8.84
CA GLY A 94 -21.76 0.77 9.43
C GLY A 94 -20.72 1.19 8.39
N MET A 95 -19.63 1.79 8.86
CA MET A 95 -18.53 2.24 8.01
C MET A 95 -17.97 1.09 7.15
N GLU A 96 -17.79 -0.10 7.72
CA GLU A 96 -17.28 -1.27 7.01
C GLU A 96 -18.15 -1.66 5.81
N SER A 97 -19.47 -1.74 5.99
CA SER A 97 -20.37 -2.13 4.90
C SER A 97 -20.43 -1.11 3.79
N ILE A 98 -20.28 0.18 4.10
CA ILE A 98 -20.12 1.25 3.10
C ILE A 98 -18.85 1.01 2.28
N LEU A 99 -17.71 0.81 2.94
CA LEU A 99 -16.41 0.66 2.27
C LEU A 99 -16.35 -0.63 1.43
N LEU A 100 -16.91 -1.74 1.92
CA LEU A 100 -17.04 -2.98 1.16
C LEU A 100 -17.95 -2.81 -0.06
N SER A 101 -19.02 -2.04 0.04
CA SER A 101 -19.91 -1.74 -1.09
C SER A 101 -19.25 -0.85 -2.14
N ILE A 102 -18.40 0.10 -1.73
CA ILE A 102 -17.60 0.89 -2.68
C ILE A 102 -16.57 -0.02 -3.37
N GLN A 103 -15.91 -0.91 -2.63
CA GLN A 103 -14.92 -1.83 -3.20
C GLN A 103 -15.58 -2.84 -4.17
N SER A 104 -16.81 -3.30 -3.92
CA SER A 104 -17.49 -4.24 -4.81
C SER A 104 -17.87 -3.63 -6.17
N LEU A 105 -18.06 -2.31 -6.26
CA LEU A 105 -18.24 -1.61 -7.54
C LEU A 105 -16.97 -1.63 -8.41
N MET A 106 -15.80 -1.87 -7.82
CA MET A 106 -14.53 -1.98 -8.55
C MET A 106 -14.39 -3.36 -9.21
N SER A 107 -15.36 -3.73 -10.05
CA SER A 107 -15.47 -5.04 -10.68
C SER A 107 -14.50 -5.22 -11.86
N ALA A 108 -14.30 -6.47 -12.29
CA ALA A 108 -13.47 -6.80 -13.46
C ALA A 108 -14.01 -6.20 -14.77
N ASN A 109 -15.33 -6.01 -14.86
CA ASN A 109 -15.99 -5.38 -16.00
C ASN A 109 -16.87 -4.19 -15.53
N PRO A 110 -16.28 -3.00 -15.29
CA PRO A 110 -17.03 -1.86 -14.79
C PRO A 110 -18.05 -1.30 -15.79
N TYR A 111 -18.02 -1.74 -17.06
CA TYR A 111 -19.00 -1.35 -18.06
C TYR A 111 -20.41 -1.87 -17.71
N GLU A 112 -20.51 -3.02 -17.04
CA GLU A 112 -21.78 -3.62 -16.64
C GLU A 112 -22.44 -2.88 -15.46
N ASN A 113 -21.69 -2.03 -14.76
CA ASN A 113 -22.22 -1.23 -13.66
C ASN A 113 -23.05 -0.03 -14.14
N GLU A 114 -22.99 0.30 -15.43
CA GLU A 114 -23.72 1.43 -16.01
C GLU A 114 -25.18 1.07 -16.32
N PRO A 115 -26.16 1.94 -15.97
CA PRO A 115 -27.57 1.69 -16.22
C PRO A 115 -27.89 1.30 -17.66
N GLY A 116 -28.54 0.16 -17.84
CA GLY A 116 -28.95 -0.34 -19.15
C GLY A 116 -27.86 -1.11 -19.91
N PHE A 117 -26.69 -1.33 -19.30
CA PHE A 117 -25.59 -2.11 -19.87
C PHE A 117 -25.29 -3.42 -19.11
N GLU A 118 -26.13 -3.79 -18.15
CA GLU A 118 -25.95 -4.94 -17.25
C GLU A 118 -25.93 -6.28 -18.03
N ASN A 119 -26.68 -6.36 -19.13
CA ASN A 119 -26.79 -7.56 -19.98
C ASN A 119 -26.11 -7.39 -21.34
N ALA A 120 -25.22 -6.41 -21.49
CA ALA A 120 -24.54 -6.12 -22.75
C ALA A 120 -23.58 -7.26 -23.12
N ASN A 121 -23.89 -8.02 -24.18
CA ASN A 121 -23.15 -9.25 -24.54
C ASN A 121 -22.95 -9.43 -26.05
N THR A 122 -23.32 -8.44 -26.87
CA THR A 122 -23.05 -8.53 -28.31
C THR A 122 -21.53 -8.47 -28.59
N PRO A 123 -21.06 -8.93 -29.77
CA PRO A 123 -19.65 -8.77 -30.14
C PRO A 123 -19.17 -7.31 -30.12
N GLU A 124 -20.07 -6.35 -30.36
CA GLU A 124 -19.77 -4.93 -30.25
C GLU A 124 -19.62 -4.49 -28.79
N ASP A 125 -20.51 -4.95 -27.90
CA ASP A 125 -20.44 -4.67 -26.47
C ASP A 125 -19.14 -5.19 -25.88
N LYS A 126 -18.71 -6.40 -26.23
CA LYS A 126 -17.41 -6.96 -25.78
C LYS A 126 -16.23 -6.08 -26.18
N ARG A 127 -16.27 -5.47 -27.37
CA ARG A 127 -15.23 -4.51 -27.81
C ARG A 127 -15.31 -3.20 -27.02
N LYS A 128 -16.50 -2.74 -26.64
CA LYS A 128 -16.69 -1.53 -25.80
C LYS A 128 -16.24 -1.79 -24.36
N GLN A 129 -16.62 -2.92 -23.78
CA GLN A 129 -16.17 -3.40 -22.48
C GLN A 129 -14.64 -3.46 -22.40
N ALA A 130 -13.99 -4.12 -23.37
CA ALA A 130 -12.53 -4.18 -23.44
C ALA A 130 -11.87 -2.79 -23.53
N ALA A 131 -12.41 -1.90 -24.37
CA ALA A 131 -11.91 -0.53 -24.48
C ALA A 131 -12.11 0.28 -23.18
N TYR A 132 -13.21 0.06 -22.47
CA TYR A 132 -13.49 0.70 -21.19
C TYR A 132 -12.55 0.19 -20.10
N VAL A 133 -12.34 -1.13 -20.00
CA VAL A 133 -11.37 -1.76 -19.09
C VAL A 133 -9.95 -1.21 -19.33
N GLN A 134 -9.50 -1.10 -20.59
CA GLN A 134 -8.20 -0.54 -20.93
C GLN A 134 -8.05 0.90 -20.44
N LYS A 135 -9.09 1.71 -20.64
CA LYS A 135 -9.13 3.11 -20.21
C LYS A 135 -9.06 3.24 -18.69
N ILE A 136 -9.88 2.48 -17.96
CA ILE A 136 -9.87 2.47 -16.48
C ILE A 136 -8.51 2.02 -15.96
N ARG A 137 -7.90 0.97 -16.53
CA ARG A 137 -6.55 0.50 -16.14
C ARG A 137 -5.51 1.60 -16.27
N HIS A 138 -5.52 2.32 -17.39
CA HIS A 138 -4.60 3.43 -17.61
C HIS A 138 -4.80 4.54 -16.57
N GLU A 139 -6.04 4.93 -16.33
CA GLU A 139 -6.39 6.04 -15.42
C GLU A 139 -6.17 5.67 -13.95
N THR A 140 -6.38 4.42 -13.57
CA THR A 140 -5.99 3.86 -12.27
C THR A 140 -4.50 4.07 -12.04
N LEU A 141 -3.63 3.65 -12.98
CA LEU A 141 -2.18 3.83 -12.86
C LEU A 141 -1.82 5.32 -12.81
N ARG A 142 -2.35 6.13 -13.73
CA ARG A 142 -2.01 7.54 -13.88
C ARG A 142 -2.41 8.38 -12.67
N ILE A 143 -3.66 8.25 -12.22
CA ILE A 143 -4.25 9.12 -11.20
C ILE A 143 -4.05 8.52 -9.82
N SER A 144 -4.57 7.30 -9.60
CA SER A 144 -4.66 6.73 -8.26
C SER A 144 -3.28 6.34 -7.71
N VAL A 145 -2.35 5.91 -8.57
CA VAL A 145 -1.00 5.49 -8.18
C VAL A 145 0.01 6.61 -8.40
N ILE A 146 0.25 7.00 -9.67
CA ILE A 146 1.38 7.85 -10.05
C ILE A 146 1.20 9.28 -9.52
N GLN A 147 0.12 9.98 -9.91
CA GLN A 147 -0.09 11.38 -9.48
C GLN A 147 -0.17 11.52 -7.96
N ARG A 148 -0.77 10.54 -7.29
CA ARG A 148 -0.83 10.50 -5.82
C ARG A 148 0.56 10.45 -5.20
N LEU A 149 1.41 9.52 -5.65
CA LEU A 149 2.76 9.37 -5.11
C LEU A 149 3.69 10.51 -5.52
N GLU A 150 3.54 11.05 -6.72
CA GLU A 150 4.20 12.30 -7.12
C GLU A 150 3.85 13.43 -6.16
N GLY A 151 2.57 13.58 -5.77
CA GLY A 151 2.15 14.52 -4.74
C GLY A 151 2.83 14.28 -3.38
N TYR A 152 2.83 13.04 -2.89
CA TYR A 152 3.45 12.69 -1.60
C TYR A 152 4.96 12.85 -1.56
N LEU A 153 5.63 12.67 -2.70
CA LEU A 153 7.08 12.80 -2.84
C LEU A 153 7.51 14.18 -3.34
N ALA A 154 6.55 15.08 -3.59
CA ALA A 154 6.76 16.38 -4.20
C ALA A 154 7.56 16.26 -5.50
N LEU A 155 7.18 15.35 -6.40
CA LEU A 155 7.82 15.12 -7.69
C LEU A 155 7.01 15.74 -8.82
N LYS A 156 7.71 16.30 -9.80
CA LYS A 156 7.14 16.60 -11.11
C LYS A 156 7.14 15.33 -11.98
N PRO A 157 6.32 15.29 -13.05
CA PRO A 157 6.31 14.17 -13.99
C PRO A 157 7.66 13.86 -14.65
N ASP A 158 8.59 14.83 -14.72
CA ASP A 158 9.95 14.62 -15.22
C ASP A 158 10.88 13.91 -14.21
N GLY A 159 10.45 13.75 -12.95
CA GLY A 159 11.23 13.17 -11.86
C GLY A 159 11.93 14.20 -10.98
N THR A 160 11.86 15.49 -11.31
CA THR A 160 12.49 16.54 -10.51
C THR A 160 11.69 16.83 -9.23
N LYS A 161 12.39 17.06 -8.12
CA LYS A 161 11.75 17.47 -6.86
C LYS A 161 11.25 18.91 -6.95
N ILE A 162 10.05 19.14 -6.43
CA ILE A 162 9.49 20.46 -6.20
C ILE A 162 10.16 21.00 -4.94
N ALA A 163 10.86 22.12 -5.06
CA ALA A 163 11.50 22.76 -3.91
C ALA A 163 10.44 23.18 -2.89
N PRO A 164 10.67 22.98 -1.58
CA PRO A 164 9.81 23.57 -0.57
C PRO A 164 9.83 25.10 -0.75
N PRO A 165 8.72 25.79 -0.42
CA PRO A 165 8.70 27.24 -0.41
C PRO A 165 9.84 27.76 0.49
N SER A 166 10.61 28.73 -0.01
CA SER A 166 11.66 29.39 0.77
C SER A 166 11.04 29.96 2.05
N PRO A 167 11.60 29.70 3.24
CA PRO A 167 11.14 30.38 4.44
C PRO A 167 11.34 31.89 4.23
N SER A 168 10.28 32.66 4.42
CA SER A 168 10.40 34.12 4.55
C SER A 168 11.23 34.43 5.79
N ASP A 169 12.19 35.36 5.69
CA ASP A 169 13.16 35.78 6.72
C ASP A 169 12.56 36.35 8.02
N ASP A 170 11.26 36.21 8.26
CA ASP A 170 10.56 36.73 9.44
C ASP A 170 9.78 35.61 10.13
N THR A 171 10.42 34.81 11.01
CA THR A 171 9.79 34.22 12.22
C THR A 171 10.82 33.45 13.06
N ASP A 172 11.61 34.18 13.84
CA ASP A 172 12.20 33.65 15.08
C ASP A 172 11.12 33.68 16.17
N GLY A 173 10.41 32.56 16.31
CA GLY A 173 9.46 32.34 17.39
C GLY A 173 8.89 30.93 17.28
N GLU A 174 8.81 30.20 18.40
CA GLU A 174 8.04 28.96 18.48
C GLU A 174 6.58 29.29 18.16
N VAL A 175 6.20 29.14 16.90
CA VAL A 175 4.82 29.32 16.45
C VAL A 175 4.08 28.07 16.88
N ASP A 176 3.08 28.24 17.72
CA ASP A 176 2.09 27.22 18.06
C ASP A 176 1.41 26.80 16.73
N VAL A 177 1.93 25.76 16.08
CA VAL A 177 1.45 25.36 14.74
C VAL A 177 0.06 24.80 14.93
N ASP A 178 -0.95 25.57 14.51
CA ASP A 178 -2.33 25.11 14.51
C ASP A 178 -2.42 23.81 13.68
N GLN A 179 -2.66 22.69 14.38
CA GLN A 179 -2.78 21.36 13.78
C GLN A 179 -3.86 21.32 12.68
N SER A 180 -4.81 22.26 12.67
CA SER A 180 -5.81 22.41 11.61
C SER A 180 -5.17 22.75 10.25
N THR A 181 -4.02 23.42 10.23
CA THR A 181 -3.33 23.90 9.02
C THR A 181 -2.40 22.86 8.38
N ILE A 182 -1.95 21.85 9.13
CA ILE A 182 -1.12 20.76 8.62
C ILE A 182 -2.00 19.84 7.74
N PRO A 183 -1.63 19.51 6.49
CA PRO A 183 -2.40 18.57 5.67
C PRO A 183 -2.58 17.20 6.35
N PHE A 184 -3.82 16.69 6.41
CA PHE A 184 -4.10 15.33 6.93
C PHE A 184 -3.84 14.26 5.85
N GLU A 185 -2.66 13.66 5.88
CA GLU A 185 -2.24 12.59 4.96
C GLU A 185 -1.99 11.26 5.69
N PRO A 186 -2.99 10.66 6.35
CA PRO A 186 -2.81 9.48 7.20
C PRO A 186 -2.31 8.24 6.43
N PHE A 187 -2.52 8.21 5.11
CA PHE A 187 -2.17 7.08 4.25
C PHE A 187 -0.86 7.29 3.49
N LYS A 188 -0.12 8.37 3.74
CA LYS A 188 1.10 8.71 2.99
C LYS A 188 2.11 7.56 3.04
N ASP A 189 2.49 7.12 4.23
CA ASP A 189 3.43 6.02 4.41
C ASP A 189 2.87 4.70 3.87
N LEU A 190 1.59 4.42 4.13
CA LEU A 190 0.91 3.23 3.64
C LEU A 190 0.98 3.13 2.11
N CYS A 191 0.64 4.19 1.38
CA CYS A 191 0.72 4.22 -0.08
C CYS A 191 2.16 4.01 -0.58
N LYS A 192 3.17 4.63 0.05
CA LYS A 192 4.58 4.42 -0.31
C LYS A 192 5.02 2.96 -0.12
N ARG A 193 4.62 2.31 0.98
CA ARG A 193 4.92 0.89 1.22
C ARG A 193 4.25 -0.01 0.20
N ARG A 194 2.94 0.18 0.01
CA ARG A 194 2.13 -0.62 -0.92
C ARG A 194 2.60 -0.46 -2.36
N PHE A 195 3.06 0.73 -2.73
CA PHE A 195 3.66 0.95 -4.03
C PHE A 195 4.87 0.05 -4.27
N LEU A 196 5.77 -0.07 -3.28
CA LEU A 196 6.94 -0.95 -3.41
C LEU A 196 6.52 -2.42 -3.53
N TRP A 197 5.45 -2.83 -2.85
CA TRP A 197 4.91 -4.19 -2.94
C TRP A 197 4.32 -4.47 -4.33
N TYR A 198 3.54 -3.53 -4.87
CA TYR A 198 2.80 -3.72 -6.13
C TYR A 198 3.57 -3.29 -7.37
N PHE A 199 4.83 -2.85 -7.23
CA PHE A 199 5.63 -2.32 -8.33
C PHE A 199 5.69 -3.26 -9.54
N GLU A 200 5.95 -4.55 -9.31
CA GLU A 200 6.00 -5.54 -10.40
C GLU A 200 4.64 -5.73 -11.09
N SER A 201 3.54 -5.67 -10.34
CA SER A 201 2.18 -5.74 -10.88
C SER A 201 1.86 -4.51 -11.73
N TYR A 202 2.26 -3.30 -11.30
CA TYR A 202 2.11 -2.09 -12.12
C TYR A 202 2.91 -2.16 -13.42
N MET A 203 4.15 -2.64 -13.36
CA MET A 203 4.98 -2.84 -14.57
C MET A 203 4.37 -3.88 -15.51
N ALA A 204 3.78 -4.96 -14.98
CA ALA A 204 3.04 -5.93 -15.78
C ALA A 204 1.80 -5.32 -16.45
N ALA A 205 1.02 -4.51 -15.72
CA ALA A 205 -0.13 -3.79 -16.25
C ALA A 205 0.26 -2.81 -17.38
N ILE A 206 1.40 -2.12 -17.25
CA ILE A 206 1.96 -1.27 -18.31
C ILE A 206 2.31 -2.08 -19.55
N ARG A 207 3.05 -3.20 -19.40
CA ARG A 207 3.43 -4.06 -20.53
C ARG A 207 2.20 -4.59 -21.27
N LEU A 208 1.17 -5.00 -20.53
CA LEU A 208 -0.11 -5.41 -21.09
C LEU A 208 -0.76 -4.26 -21.87
N GLY A 209 -0.84 -3.07 -21.26
CA GLY A 209 -1.39 -1.88 -21.91
C GLY A 209 -0.65 -1.47 -23.19
N GLN A 210 0.68 -1.56 -23.21
CA GLN A 210 1.52 -1.32 -24.39
C GLN A 210 1.30 -2.38 -25.50
N SER A 211 0.93 -3.60 -25.14
CA SER A 211 0.61 -4.66 -26.11
C SER A 211 -0.79 -4.52 -26.71
N GLU A 212 -1.71 -3.89 -25.98
CA GLU A 212 -3.12 -3.75 -26.36
C GLU A 212 -3.42 -2.42 -27.07
N THR A 213 -2.61 -1.39 -26.85
CA THR A 213 -2.87 -0.01 -27.32
C THR A 213 -1.60 0.64 -27.88
N THR A 214 -1.78 1.67 -28.72
CA THR A 214 -0.67 2.50 -29.22
C THR A 214 -0.54 3.75 -28.37
N ASP A 215 0.71 4.13 -28.05
CA ASP A 215 1.01 5.36 -27.32
C ASP A 215 0.51 6.60 -28.10
N GLY A 216 -0.15 7.53 -27.42
CA GLY A 216 -0.84 8.68 -27.98
C GLY A 216 -2.24 8.42 -28.56
N ALA A 217 -2.71 7.16 -28.60
CA ALA A 217 -4.07 6.84 -29.07
C ALA A 217 -5.12 7.42 -28.12
N ALA A 218 -6.15 8.07 -28.69
CA ALA A 218 -7.24 8.64 -27.91
C ALA A 218 -8.11 7.55 -27.27
N PHE A 219 -8.64 7.87 -26.09
CA PHE A 219 -9.65 7.03 -25.44
C PHE A 219 -10.90 6.93 -26.32
N LYS A 220 -11.47 5.72 -26.37
CA LYS A 220 -12.75 5.50 -27.03
C LYS A 220 -13.87 5.94 -26.10
N ASN A 221 -14.75 6.80 -26.59
CA ASN A 221 -15.94 7.21 -25.86
C ASN A 221 -16.98 6.11 -25.84
N MET A 222 -17.48 5.80 -24.65
CA MET A 222 -18.57 4.87 -24.43
C MET A 222 -19.92 5.56 -24.62
N PRO A 223 -20.98 4.82 -24.97
CA PRO A 223 -22.30 5.41 -25.22
C PRO A 223 -22.83 6.25 -24.04
N PHE A 224 -22.57 5.82 -22.80
CA PHE A 224 -22.99 6.49 -21.56
C PHE A 224 -22.14 7.72 -21.19
N GLU A 225 -21.02 7.96 -21.87
CA GLU A 225 -20.18 9.15 -21.66
C GLU A 225 -20.64 10.35 -22.52
N SER A 226 -21.69 10.15 -23.31
CA SER A 226 -22.21 11.13 -24.29
C SER A 226 -23.17 12.11 -23.62
N GLY A 227 -22.64 13.14 -22.95
CA GLY A 227 -23.43 14.29 -22.49
C GLY A 227 -23.19 14.69 -21.03
N GLY A 228 -22.98 16.00 -20.79
CA GLY A 228 -23.09 16.60 -19.46
C GLY A 228 -21.99 16.23 -18.45
N GLY A 229 -20.71 16.41 -18.82
CA GLY A 229 -19.60 16.50 -17.83
C GLY A 229 -19.08 15.19 -17.23
N ASN A 230 -19.57 14.03 -17.67
CA ASN A 230 -19.13 12.69 -17.21
C ASN A 230 -18.17 11.98 -18.19
N GLY A 231 -17.55 12.70 -19.13
CA GLY A 231 -16.63 12.11 -20.10
C GLY A 231 -15.27 11.77 -19.50
N MET A 232 -14.76 10.57 -19.77
CA MET A 232 -13.37 10.21 -19.51
C MET A 232 -12.54 10.36 -20.79
N ASP A 233 -12.25 11.61 -21.16
CA ASP A 233 -11.44 11.96 -22.31
C ASP A 233 -9.94 11.88 -22.00
N GLY A 234 -9.13 11.46 -22.97
CA GLY A 234 -7.69 11.34 -22.78
C GLY A 234 -6.99 10.53 -23.85
N LYS A 235 -5.74 10.16 -23.59
CA LYS A 235 -4.89 9.35 -24.48
C LYS A 235 -4.13 8.31 -23.66
N PHE A 236 -3.88 7.16 -24.27
CA PHE A 236 -2.99 6.13 -23.72
C PHE A 236 -1.54 6.59 -23.86
N ASN A 237 -0.84 6.81 -22.75
CA ASN A 237 0.57 7.22 -22.72
C ASN A 237 1.40 6.29 -21.84
N TYR A 238 1.31 4.97 -22.07
CA TYR A 238 1.94 3.97 -21.21
C TYR A 238 3.46 4.11 -21.10
N LYS A 239 4.14 4.64 -22.12
CA LYS A 239 5.60 4.91 -22.03
C LYS A 239 5.91 6.01 -21.01
N ASP A 240 5.08 7.05 -20.95
CA ASP A 240 5.20 8.10 -19.94
C ASP A 240 4.90 7.57 -18.54
N LEU A 241 3.84 6.75 -18.40
CA LEU A 241 3.51 6.12 -17.12
C LEU A 241 4.65 5.24 -16.61
N GLU A 242 5.30 4.47 -17.49
CA GLU A 242 6.43 3.61 -17.14
C GLU A 242 7.59 4.41 -16.57
N ARG A 243 8.00 5.47 -17.28
CA ARG A 243 9.04 6.39 -16.83
C ARG A 243 8.71 7.01 -15.46
N ARG A 244 7.45 7.41 -15.26
CA ARG A 244 7.01 8.04 -13.99
C ARG A 244 6.98 7.06 -12.82
N LEU A 245 6.57 5.80 -13.04
CA LEU A 245 6.69 4.75 -12.02
C LEU A 245 8.14 4.51 -11.61
N LEU A 246 9.06 4.46 -12.58
CA LEU A 246 10.49 4.32 -12.32
C LEU A 246 11.04 5.49 -11.51
N ASN A 247 10.67 6.73 -11.87
CA ASN A 247 11.05 7.93 -11.11
C ASN A 247 10.56 7.88 -9.65
N ILE A 248 9.33 7.42 -9.42
CA ILE A 248 8.78 7.24 -8.06
C ILE A 248 9.59 6.19 -7.30
N LYS A 249 9.90 5.04 -7.93
CA LYS A 249 10.71 3.98 -7.33
C LYS A 249 12.11 4.47 -6.96
N GLU A 250 12.76 5.22 -7.84
CA GLU A 250 14.06 5.84 -7.58
C GLU A 250 14.00 6.83 -6.41
N ALA A 251 12.97 7.69 -6.38
CA ALA A 251 12.78 8.65 -5.30
C ALA A 251 12.57 7.98 -3.93
N LEU A 252 11.84 6.86 -3.88
CA LEU A 252 11.67 6.06 -2.66
C LEU A 252 12.98 5.38 -2.24
N GLY A 253 13.80 4.94 -3.19
CA GLY A 253 15.16 4.46 -2.89
C GLY A 253 16.05 5.56 -2.30
N ALA A 254 16.00 6.76 -2.88
CA ALA A 254 16.73 7.93 -2.37
C ALA A 254 16.23 8.41 -1.00
N GLU A 255 14.95 8.20 -0.69
CA GLU A 255 14.36 8.45 0.64
C GLU A 255 15.07 7.62 1.72
N LEU A 256 15.42 6.35 1.46
CA LEU A 256 16.15 5.51 2.43
C LEU A 256 17.56 6.02 2.74
N ILE A 257 18.24 6.55 1.73
CA ILE A 257 19.56 7.18 1.88
C ILE A 257 19.43 8.44 2.73
N THR A 258 18.37 9.21 2.48
CA THR A 258 18.05 10.43 3.25
C THR A 258 17.76 10.09 4.71
N TRP A 259 16.95 9.06 4.98
CA TRP A 259 16.68 8.58 6.34
C TRP A 259 17.94 8.17 7.09
N ALA A 260 18.87 7.48 6.43
CA ALA A 260 20.14 7.11 7.04
C ALA A 260 20.97 8.35 7.43
N LYS A 261 21.05 9.35 6.55
CA LYS A 261 21.79 10.60 6.79
C LYS A 261 21.14 11.45 7.91
N ASP A 262 19.83 11.64 7.83
CA ASP A 262 19.08 12.41 8.82
C ASP A 262 19.12 11.70 10.18
N GLY A 263 19.09 10.36 10.18
CA GLY A 263 19.26 9.54 11.38
C GLY A 263 20.60 9.73 12.07
N GLN A 264 21.70 9.83 11.33
CA GLN A 264 23.01 10.17 11.92
C GLN A 264 23.00 11.55 12.57
N THR A 265 22.37 12.52 11.92
CA THR A 265 22.23 13.88 12.47
C THR A 265 21.39 13.85 13.76
N ALA A 266 20.29 13.10 13.76
CA ALA A 266 19.40 12.93 14.89
C ALA A 266 20.05 12.16 16.06
N GLN A 267 21.04 11.30 15.78
CA GLN A 267 21.85 10.63 16.78
C GLN A 267 22.89 11.57 17.39
N LEU A 268 23.52 12.44 16.59
CA LEU A 268 24.45 13.46 17.11
C LEU A 268 23.77 14.49 18.01
N SER A 269 22.47 14.71 17.83
CA SER A 269 21.66 15.63 18.65
C SER A 269 20.88 14.93 19.78
N ASP A 270 21.14 13.64 20.06
CA ASP A 270 20.44 12.83 21.07
C ASP A 270 18.90 12.93 20.98
N SER A 271 18.36 12.91 19.75
CA SER A 271 16.91 12.94 19.56
C SER A 271 16.22 11.76 20.25
N THR A 272 14.99 11.95 20.71
CA THR A 272 14.22 10.91 21.40
C THR A 272 14.08 9.64 20.57
N VAL A 273 13.90 9.76 19.24
CA VAL A 273 13.80 8.61 18.33
C VAL A 273 15.13 7.86 18.25
N ALA A 274 16.25 8.56 18.14
CA ALA A 274 17.58 7.94 18.07
C ALA A 274 17.93 7.18 19.36
N VAL A 275 17.69 7.79 20.52
CA VAL A 275 17.91 7.16 21.83
C VAL A 275 17.03 5.93 22.01
N ASN A 276 15.75 6.03 21.60
CA ASN A 276 14.81 4.91 21.66
C ASN A 276 15.26 3.75 20.75
N LEU A 277 15.60 4.01 19.49
CA LEU A 277 16.08 2.97 18.57
C LEU A 277 17.37 2.32 19.09
N ARG A 278 18.32 3.11 19.62
CA ARG A 278 19.53 2.55 20.25
C ARG A 278 19.20 1.63 21.41
N HIS A 279 18.28 2.03 22.27
CA HIS A 279 17.84 1.20 23.40
C HIS A 279 17.19 -0.11 22.92
N GLN A 280 16.30 -0.05 21.94
CA GLN A 280 15.67 -1.24 21.35
C GLN A 280 16.70 -2.14 20.66
N PHE A 281 17.74 -1.57 20.05
CA PHE A 281 18.86 -2.32 19.48
C PHE A 281 19.58 -3.15 20.54
N ASP A 282 19.96 -2.53 21.65
CA ASP A 282 20.66 -3.22 22.75
C ASP A 282 19.81 -4.36 23.34
N GLN A 283 18.50 -4.13 23.49
CA GLN A 283 17.55 -5.17 23.90
C GLN A 283 17.48 -6.33 22.90
N MET A 284 17.54 -6.03 21.60
CA MET A 284 17.49 -7.05 20.55
C MET A 284 18.79 -7.87 20.48
N VAL A 285 19.95 -7.22 20.63
CA VAL A 285 21.24 -7.91 20.75
C VAL A 285 21.24 -8.86 21.94
N ALA A 286 20.75 -8.42 23.10
CA ALA A 286 20.66 -9.27 24.29
C ALA A 286 19.70 -10.44 24.08
N HIS A 287 18.57 -10.22 23.42
CA HIS A 287 17.59 -11.26 23.11
C HIS A 287 18.20 -12.36 22.24
N PHE A 288 18.88 -12.01 21.16
CA PHE A 288 19.48 -13.01 20.26
C PHE A 288 20.68 -13.74 20.85
N ARG A 289 21.44 -13.15 21.78
CA ARG A 289 22.50 -13.88 22.50
C ARG A 289 21.97 -15.04 23.35
N GLY A 290 20.70 -15.00 23.76
CA GLY A 290 20.06 -16.04 24.56
C GLY A 290 19.20 -17.03 23.77
N GLY A 291 19.08 -16.87 22.43
CA GLY A 291 18.21 -17.68 21.59
C GLY A 291 18.86 -18.98 21.10
N ASP A 292 18.01 -19.96 20.73
CA ASP A 292 18.44 -21.25 20.17
C ASP A 292 19.00 -21.14 18.74
N VAL A 293 18.57 -20.12 17.99
CA VAL A 293 18.99 -19.87 16.60
C VAL A 293 19.97 -18.69 16.58
N PRO A 294 21.12 -18.78 15.89
CA PRO A 294 22.19 -17.78 15.99
C PRO A 294 21.92 -16.49 15.21
N HIS A 295 20.65 -16.06 15.12
CA HIS A 295 20.30 -14.76 14.54
C HIS A 295 21.11 -13.64 15.18
N SER A 296 21.42 -12.60 14.40
CA SER A 296 22.15 -11.45 14.94
C SER A 296 21.66 -10.15 14.34
N VAL A 297 21.80 -9.08 15.10
CA VAL A 297 21.58 -7.70 14.62
C VAL A 297 22.85 -6.90 14.81
N ALA A 298 23.13 -6.04 13.83
CA ALA A 298 24.21 -5.07 13.87
C ALA A 298 23.71 -3.74 13.32
N LEU A 299 24.39 -2.64 13.69
CA LEU A 299 24.13 -1.33 13.11
C LEU A 299 25.10 -1.09 11.95
N GLU A 300 24.58 -0.60 10.83
CA GLU A 300 25.42 -0.21 9.71
C GLU A 300 26.09 1.13 10.04
N ASN A 301 27.43 1.15 10.09
CA ASN A 301 28.22 2.35 10.39
C ASN A 301 27.82 3.05 11.71
N ASP A 302 27.50 2.27 12.74
CA ASP A 302 27.01 2.75 14.04
C ASP A 302 25.77 3.68 13.99
N ASN A 303 24.99 3.58 12.92
CA ASN A 303 23.78 4.36 12.74
C ASN A 303 22.56 3.64 13.35
N ALA A 304 21.97 4.21 14.40
CA ALA A 304 20.77 3.65 15.06
C ALA A 304 19.55 3.53 14.14
N PHE A 305 19.56 4.16 12.96
CA PHE A 305 18.46 4.11 11.98
C PHE A 305 18.68 3.09 10.86
N VAL A 306 19.79 2.37 10.85
CA VAL A 306 20.09 1.37 9.81
C VAL A 306 20.60 0.08 10.45
N TRP A 307 19.73 -0.93 10.49
CA TRP A 307 20.06 -2.21 11.12
C TRP A 307 20.26 -3.29 10.06
N ILE A 308 21.19 -4.20 10.33
CA ILE A 308 21.45 -5.40 9.55
C ILE A 308 21.08 -6.59 10.42
N LEU A 309 19.95 -7.22 10.10
CA LEU A 309 19.55 -8.51 10.65
C LEU A 309 20.19 -9.62 9.80
N THR A 310 20.96 -10.49 10.43
CA THR A 310 21.46 -11.71 9.80
C THR A 310 20.64 -12.88 10.29
N TYR A 311 19.81 -13.42 9.39
CA TYR A 311 19.01 -14.61 9.61
C TYR A 311 19.80 -15.86 9.20
N PHE A 312 19.73 -16.89 10.03
CA PHE A 312 20.34 -18.19 9.77
C PHE A 312 19.22 -19.19 9.61
N GLY A 313 19.15 -19.83 8.44
CA GLY A 313 18.06 -20.73 8.13
C GLY A 313 18.03 -21.95 9.05
N ARG A 314 16.82 -22.31 9.50
CA ARG A 314 16.65 -23.45 10.40
C ARG A 314 16.90 -24.78 9.68
N PRO A 315 17.48 -25.78 10.38
CA PRO A 315 17.62 -27.13 9.86
C PRO A 315 16.30 -27.71 9.35
N MET A 316 16.36 -28.51 8.30
CA MET A 316 15.21 -29.21 7.70
C MET A 316 14.13 -28.29 7.09
N THR A 317 14.43 -27.02 6.85
CA THR A 317 13.56 -26.08 6.11
C THR A 317 14.08 -25.83 4.69
N ASN A 318 13.31 -25.12 3.85
CA ASN A 318 13.83 -24.66 2.56
C ASN A 318 14.87 -23.53 2.67
N LEU A 319 15.03 -22.97 3.87
CA LEU A 319 16.00 -21.93 4.17
C LEU A 319 17.29 -22.51 4.79
N ASP A 320 17.32 -23.82 5.07
CA ASP A 320 18.44 -24.52 5.74
C ASP A 320 19.80 -24.20 5.10
N GLY A 321 20.78 -23.94 5.97
CA GLY A 321 22.13 -23.52 5.59
C GLY A 321 22.26 -22.08 5.13
N GLY A 322 21.16 -21.35 4.89
CA GLY A 322 21.19 -19.97 4.43
C GLY A 322 21.71 -18.96 5.46
N MET A 323 22.48 -17.98 4.99
CA MET A 323 22.86 -16.79 5.76
C MET A 323 22.29 -15.55 5.07
N ILE A 324 21.10 -15.14 5.48
CA ILE A 324 20.32 -14.11 4.79
C ILE A 324 20.51 -12.78 5.50
N ARG A 325 21.07 -11.80 4.80
CA ARG A 325 21.21 -10.43 5.32
C ARG A 325 20.00 -9.59 4.94
N ILE A 326 19.34 -9.05 5.95
CA ILE A 326 18.13 -8.24 5.86
C ILE A 326 18.44 -6.86 6.43
N LYS A 327 18.25 -5.82 5.64
CA LYS A 327 18.50 -4.44 6.02
C LYS A 327 17.20 -3.75 6.39
N LEU A 328 17.14 -3.18 7.59
CA LEU A 328 16.02 -2.39 8.09
C LEU A 328 16.43 -0.92 8.10
N HIS A 329 15.69 -0.09 7.37
CA HIS A 329 15.82 1.37 7.38
C HIS A 329 14.70 1.97 8.22
N PHE A 330 15.06 2.72 9.26
CA PHE A 330 14.13 3.43 10.11
C PHE A 330 14.05 4.89 9.67
N SER A 331 12.84 5.43 9.59
CA SER A 331 12.64 6.86 9.36
C SER A 331 12.98 7.65 10.63
N PRO A 332 13.51 8.88 10.50
CA PRO A 332 13.54 9.85 11.60
C PRO A 332 12.15 10.13 12.21
N ARG A 333 11.06 9.79 11.51
CA ARG A 333 9.67 9.89 11.98
C ARG A 333 9.13 8.58 12.57
N PHE A 334 9.95 7.55 12.78
CA PHE A 334 9.52 6.31 13.43
C PHE A 334 8.91 6.61 14.82
N PRO A 335 7.74 6.05 15.19
CA PRO A 335 7.01 4.96 14.52
C PRO A 335 5.90 5.39 13.54
N ASN A 336 5.76 6.68 13.24
CA ASN A 336 4.73 7.16 12.32
C ASN A 336 4.95 6.66 10.88
N GLU A 337 6.20 6.34 10.53
CA GLU A 337 6.55 5.67 9.29
C GLU A 337 7.15 4.30 9.60
N GLN A 338 6.56 3.25 9.02
CA GLN A 338 7.02 1.88 9.24
C GLN A 338 8.41 1.66 8.62
N PRO A 339 9.30 0.87 9.26
CA PRO A 339 10.61 0.58 8.70
C PRO A 339 10.54 -0.05 7.31
N ARG A 340 11.54 0.22 6.47
CA ARG A 340 11.67 -0.37 5.14
C ARG A 340 12.65 -1.52 5.21
N VAL A 341 12.19 -2.71 4.83
CA VAL A 341 12.92 -3.97 4.95
C VAL A 341 13.35 -4.43 3.57
N ILE A 342 14.65 -4.52 3.37
CA ILE A 342 15.29 -4.88 2.10
C ILE A 342 16.19 -6.10 2.33
N PHE A 343 15.90 -7.20 1.65
CA PHE A 343 16.79 -8.37 1.61
C PHE A 343 18.00 -8.04 0.73
N GLN A 344 19.18 -8.01 1.34
CA GLN A 344 20.43 -7.80 0.60
C GLN A 344 20.83 -9.06 -0.17
N SER A 345 20.54 -10.22 0.41
CA SER A 345 20.67 -11.50 -0.28
C SER A 345 19.50 -11.66 -1.26
N LYS A 346 19.79 -12.00 -2.53
CA LYS A 346 18.75 -12.17 -3.57
C LYS A 346 18.02 -13.50 -3.38
N ILE A 347 16.96 -13.50 -2.58
CA ILE A 347 16.17 -14.70 -2.28
C ILE A 347 14.95 -14.81 -3.20
N PHE A 348 14.75 -15.97 -3.84
CA PHE A 348 13.58 -16.26 -4.65
C PHE A 348 12.40 -16.69 -3.76
N HIS A 349 11.60 -15.73 -3.31
CA HIS A 349 10.49 -15.96 -2.40
C HIS A 349 9.24 -15.19 -2.84
N HIS A 350 8.04 -15.69 -2.54
CA HIS A 350 6.79 -15.05 -2.97
C HIS A 350 6.50 -13.70 -2.26
N LEU A 351 7.09 -13.49 -1.08
CA LEU A 351 7.02 -12.23 -0.30
C LEU A 351 8.25 -11.33 -0.42
N ILE A 352 9.25 -11.71 -1.24
CA ILE A 352 10.45 -10.91 -1.48
C ILE A 352 10.43 -10.51 -2.96
N ALA A 353 10.27 -9.20 -3.22
CA ALA A 353 10.33 -8.66 -4.57
C ALA A 353 11.73 -8.86 -5.18
N PRO A 354 11.88 -8.82 -6.52
CA PRO A 354 13.17 -9.01 -7.17
C PRO A 354 14.28 -8.03 -6.73
N ASP A 355 13.92 -6.86 -6.21
CA ASP A 355 14.83 -5.85 -5.66
C ASP A 355 15.12 -6.01 -4.15
N GLY A 356 14.58 -7.05 -3.52
CA GLY A 356 14.73 -7.33 -2.10
C GLY A 356 13.65 -6.72 -1.21
N THR A 357 12.72 -5.91 -1.75
CA THR A 357 11.59 -5.36 -0.96
C THR A 357 10.78 -6.48 -0.32
N TYR A 358 10.61 -6.42 1.00
CA TYR A 358 9.86 -7.43 1.74
C TYR A 358 8.44 -7.01 2.09
N CYS A 359 7.51 -7.95 1.88
CA CYS A 359 6.10 -7.80 2.26
C CYS A 359 5.86 -8.33 3.67
N TYR A 360 5.71 -7.43 4.64
CA TYR A 360 5.37 -7.76 6.02
C TYR A 360 4.49 -6.67 6.66
N ASN A 361 3.67 -7.05 7.64
CA ASN A 361 2.79 -6.12 8.34
C ASN A 361 2.78 -6.46 9.84
N PRO A 362 3.40 -5.63 10.70
CA PRO A 362 3.40 -5.87 12.15
C PRO A 362 1.98 -5.70 12.73
N PRO A 363 1.72 -6.22 13.94
CA PRO A 363 0.49 -5.94 14.67
C PRO A 363 0.26 -4.45 14.88
N ALA A 364 -0.98 -3.97 14.70
CA ALA A 364 -1.32 -2.55 14.76
C ALA A 364 -0.99 -1.90 16.13
N ASN A 365 -1.04 -2.68 17.21
CA ASN A 365 -0.71 -2.25 18.57
C ASN A 365 0.80 -2.24 18.89
N ALA A 366 1.64 -2.69 17.97
CA ALA A 366 3.08 -2.88 18.18
C ALA A 366 3.95 -2.21 17.10
N VAL A 367 3.40 -1.26 16.34
CA VAL A 367 4.12 -0.54 15.26
C VAL A 367 5.32 0.29 15.72
N GLY A 368 5.45 0.54 17.04
CA GLY A 368 6.61 1.22 17.63
C GLY A 368 7.64 0.30 18.27
N ASP A 369 7.37 -1.00 18.31
CA ASP A 369 8.27 -2.01 18.86
C ASP A 369 9.06 -2.71 17.74
N VAL A 370 10.36 -2.45 17.69
CA VAL A 370 11.28 -3.02 16.70
C VAL A 370 11.37 -4.54 16.86
N ARG A 371 11.25 -5.08 18.08
CA ARG A 371 11.21 -6.53 18.28
C ARG A 371 10.01 -7.13 17.55
N SER A 372 8.81 -6.59 17.76
CA SER A 372 7.60 -7.05 17.05
C SER A 372 7.75 -7.01 15.52
N HIS A 373 8.44 -6.00 14.97
CA HIS A 373 8.76 -5.99 13.54
C HIS A 373 9.68 -7.15 13.14
N ILE A 374 10.76 -7.39 13.87
CA ILE A 374 11.72 -8.47 13.57
C ILE A 374 11.05 -9.84 13.72
N GLU A 375 10.32 -10.08 14.81
CA GLU A 375 9.55 -11.32 15.02
C GLU A 375 8.56 -11.55 13.88
N THR A 376 7.79 -10.54 13.48
CA THR A 376 6.89 -10.64 12.32
C THR A 376 7.64 -10.97 11.03
N ILE A 377 8.82 -10.39 10.80
CA ILE A 377 9.63 -10.68 9.60
C ILE A 377 10.05 -12.15 9.60
N LEU A 378 10.51 -12.66 10.74
CA LEU A 378 10.97 -14.04 10.88
C LEU A 378 9.81 -15.03 10.77
N GLU A 379 8.71 -14.79 11.47
CA GLU A 379 7.51 -15.63 11.41
C GLU A 379 6.95 -15.74 9.98
N VAL A 380 6.87 -14.62 9.27
CA VAL A 380 6.36 -14.59 7.89
C VAL A 380 7.33 -15.22 6.89
N LEU A 381 8.64 -15.17 7.16
CA LEU A 381 9.66 -15.83 6.33
C LEU A 381 9.68 -17.34 6.55
N GLU A 382 9.38 -17.80 7.77
CA GLU A 382 9.37 -19.21 8.19
C GLU A 382 8.02 -19.91 7.97
N ASP A 383 6.99 -19.19 7.51
CA ASP A 383 5.68 -19.78 7.22
C ASP A 383 5.73 -20.69 5.99
N ASP A 384 5.68 -22.00 6.23
CA ASP A 384 5.68 -23.02 5.18
C ASP A 384 4.31 -23.19 4.50
N GLN A 385 3.22 -22.66 5.08
CA GLN A 385 1.84 -22.81 4.56
C GLN A 385 1.01 -21.51 4.67
N PRO A 386 1.48 -20.39 4.11
CA PRO A 386 0.74 -19.14 4.14
C PRO A 386 -0.56 -19.26 3.33
N ALA A 387 -1.62 -18.66 3.88
CA ALA A 387 -2.85 -18.46 3.15
C ALA A 387 -2.60 -17.61 1.90
N TYR A 388 -3.25 -17.96 0.78
CA TYR A 388 -3.20 -17.15 -0.42
C TYR A 388 -3.86 -15.79 -0.17
N ASP A 389 -3.12 -14.72 -0.38
CA ASP A 389 -3.61 -13.35 -0.31
C ASP A 389 -3.10 -12.58 -1.53
N PRO A 390 -3.97 -12.21 -2.48
CA PRO A 390 -3.56 -11.48 -3.68
C PRO A 390 -2.95 -10.10 -3.35
N ARG A 391 -3.25 -9.53 -2.18
CA ARG A 391 -2.74 -8.22 -1.74
C ARG A 391 -1.31 -8.29 -1.21
N LYS A 392 -0.72 -9.48 -1.12
CA LYS A 392 0.69 -9.72 -0.75
C LYS A 392 1.55 -10.19 -1.93
N ILE A 393 1.02 -10.17 -3.15
CA ILE A 393 1.76 -10.54 -4.35
C ILE A 393 2.78 -9.44 -4.66
N VAL A 394 4.03 -9.66 -4.24
CA VAL A 394 5.17 -8.77 -4.55
C VAL A 394 6.14 -9.36 -5.55
N HIS A 395 6.08 -10.68 -5.73
CA HIS A 395 6.85 -11.41 -6.73
C HIS A 395 5.89 -12.34 -7.50
N PRO A 396 5.29 -11.86 -8.61
CA PRO A 396 4.26 -12.60 -9.34
C PRO A 396 4.72 -13.98 -9.83
N GLU A 397 5.97 -14.10 -10.30
CA GLU A 397 6.52 -15.39 -10.75
C GLU A 397 6.62 -16.39 -9.59
N ALA A 398 7.24 -16.00 -8.47
CA ALA A 398 7.36 -16.84 -7.29
C ALA A 398 5.99 -17.25 -6.73
N THR A 399 5.06 -16.29 -6.65
CA THR A 399 3.67 -16.52 -6.23
C THR A 399 3.00 -17.58 -7.11
N LYS A 400 3.07 -17.41 -8.44
CA LYS A 400 2.47 -18.36 -9.39
C LYS A 400 3.01 -19.78 -9.20
N LEU A 401 4.33 -19.93 -9.03
CA LEU A 401 4.94 -21.24 -8.84
C LEU A 401 4.57 -21.87 -7.49
N TYR A 402 4.53 -21.06 -6.42
CA TYR A 402 4.23 -21.52 -5.06
C TYR A 402 2.80 -22.07 -4.94
N TRP A 403 1.80 -21.31 -5.41
CA TRP A 403 0.38 -21.69 -5.35
C TRP A 403 -0.10 -22.52 -6.57
N SER A 404 0.81 -22.97 -7.43
CA SER A 404 0.44 -23.80 -8.57
C SER A 404 -0.14 -25.16 -8.12
N GLN A 405 -1.21 -25.58 -8.78
CA GLN A 405 -1.77 -26.93 -8.61
C GLN A 405 -0.92 -28.01 -9.28
N LYS A 406 0.08 -27.63 -10.11
CA LYS A 406 0.96 -28.58 -10.79
C LYS A 406 2.16 -28.92 -9.89
N PRO A 407 2.37 -30.20 -9.53
CA PRO A 407 3.48 -30.60 -8.65
C PRO A 407 4.87 -30.17 -9.14
N ASP A 408 5.09 -30.13 -10.46
CA ASP A 408 6.39 -29.77 -11.02
C ASP A 408 6.70 -28.27 -10.90
N GLU A 409 5.68 -27.39 -10.97
CA GLU A 409 5.84 -25.94 -10.75
C GLU A 409 6.15 -25.66 -9.27
N ARG A 410 5.52 -26.38 -8.33
CA ARG A 410 5.86 -26.30 -6.89
C ARG A 410 7.28 -26.81 -6.61
N LYS A 411 7.70 -27.90 -7.25
CA LYS A 411 9.09 -28.38 -7.16
C LYS A 411 10.08 -27.35 -7.73
N GLN A 412 9.69 -26.66 -8.80
CA GLN A 412 10.49 -25.60 -9.40
C GLN A 412 10.66 -24.41 -8.43
N TYR A 413 9.59 -24.00 -7.74
CA TYR A 413 9.67 -22.99 -6.67
C TYR A 413 10.70 -23.40 -5.61
N ASN A 414 10.55 -24.58 -5.01
CA ASN A 414 11.43 -25.04 -3.93
C ASN A 414 12.89 -25.13 -4.39
N ARG A 415 13.13 -25.56 -5.64
CA ARG A 415 14.48 -25.61 -6.23
C ARG A 415 15.07 -24.21 -6.38
N LYS A 416 14.30 -23.24 -6.89
CA LYS A 416 14.75 -21.85 -7.02
C LYS A 416 15.03 -21.20 -5.68
N LEU A 417 14.13 -21.40 -4.69
CA LEU A 417 14.31 -20.92 -3.32
C LEU A 417 15.60 -21.46 -2.71
N ARG A 418 15.77 -22.80 -2.65
CA ARG A 418 16.99 -23.41 -2.08
C ARG A 418 18.27 -22.96 -2.77
N ARG A 419 18.24 -22.82 -4.09
CA ARG A 419 19.39 -22.29 -4.84
C ARG A 419 19.72 -20.86 -4.40
N SER A 420 18.72 -19.98 -4.36
CA SER A 420 18.93 -18.59 -3.93
C SER A 420 19.37 -18.46 -2.47
N VAL A 421 18.98 -19.41 -1.62
CA VAL A 421 19.42 -19.51 -0.22
C VAL A 421 20.88 -19.97 -0.16
N GLN A 422 21.28 -20.95 -0.96
CA GLN A 422 22.68 -21.38 -1.06
C GLN A 422 23.58 -20.24 -1.56
N ASP A 423 23.13 -19.52 -2.59
CA ASP A 423 23.83 -18.36 -3.15
C ASP A 423 23.97 -17.21 -2.13
N SER A 424 23.20 -17.20 -1.02
CA SER A 424 23.30 -16.17 0.02
C SER A 424 24.54 -16.31 0.92
N MET A 425 25.19 -17.48 0.89
CA MET A 425 26.42 -17.75 1.63
C MET A 425 27.69 -17.30 0.89
N GLU A 426 27.59 -17.14 -0.44
CA GLU A 426 28.67 -16.68 -1.33
C GLU A 426 28.73 -15.15 -1.34
#